data_AF-A0A5E4Q4F1-F1
#
_entry.id   AF-A0A5E4Q4F1-F1
#
_cell.length_a   1.000
_cell.length_b   1.000
_cell.length_c   1.000
_cell.angle_alpha   90.00
_cell.angle_beta   90.00
_cell.angle_gamma   90.00
#
_symmetry.space_group_name_H-M   'P 1'
#
loop_
_entity.id
_entity.type
_entity.pdbx_description
1 polymer ?
#
loop_
_entity_poly.entity_id
_entity_poly.type
_entity_poly.pdbx_seq_one_letter_code
_entity_poly.pdbx_strand_id
1 'polypeptide(L)'
;GRPYGGVALLWRKNLFQQTNIIATNDESSRVVAIKFKINNLLFIAMSVYMPCDCSDNLPEFTSTLGAMSAVVESCDVQMVYMLGDYNAHPDSLSLQQIKSYTEFCESKLKNTELKLDCQNCSSYCLSKTHLSLIISEYNRIINILQQGAIYTYINKKQKKE
;
A
#
# COMPACT_ATOMS: atom_id res chain seq x y z
N GLY A 1 -26.56 -3.60 -13.81
CA GLY A 1 -25.51 -3.92 -12.82
C GLY A 1 -26.09 -3.75 -11.44
N ARG A 2 -25.56 -4.45 -10.42
CA ARG A 2 -25.91 -4.17 -9.01
C ARG A 2 -25.52 -2.72 -8.68
N PRO A 3 -26.30 -2.00 -7.84
CA PRO A 3 -25.98 -0.64 -7.45
C PRO A 3 -24.60 -0.57 -6.79
N TYR A 4 -23.94 0.58 -6.93
CA TYR A 4 -22.63 0.88 -6.33
C TYR A 4 -22.69 0.77 -4.79
N GLY A 5 -21.59 0.31 -4.20
CA GLY A 5 -21.50 -0.03 -2.77
C GLY A 5 -21.54 -1.54 -2.49
N GLY A 6 -20.98 -1.93 -1.34
CA GLY A 6 -20.88 -3.34 -0.94
C GLY A 6 -19.65 -3.68 -0.10
N VAL A 7 -18.78 -2.72 0.20
CA VAL A 7 -17.67 -2.89 1.13
C VAL A 7 -18.08 -2.54 2.56
N ALA A 8 -17.58 -3.33 3.51
CA ALA A 8 -17.76 -3.08 4.92
C ALA A 8 -16.51 -3.55 5.67
N LEU A 9 -16.14 -2.81 6.72
CA LEU A 9 -15.15 -3.24 7.69
C LEU A 9 -15.85 -3.47 9.02
N LEU A 10 -15.71 -4.70 9.53
CA LEU A 10 -16.16 -5.06 10.87
C LEU A 10 -14.93 -5.37 11.72
N TRP A 11 -14.93 -4.88 12.95
CA TRP A 11 -13.84 -5.12 13.89
C TRP A 11 -14.36 -5.35 15.31
N ARG A 12 -13.54 -6.04 16.12
CA ARG A 12 -13.84 -6.26 17.53
C ARG A 12 -13.34 -5.07 18.34
N LYS A 13 -14.27 -4.23 18.82
CA LYS A 13 -13.97 -2.99 19.56
C LYS A 13 -12.98 -3.18 20.72
N ASN A 14 -13.02 -4.33 21.41
CA ASN A 14 -12.13 -4.61 22.54
C ASN A 14 -10.68 -4.89 22.12
N LEU A 15 -10.43 -5.34 20.88
CA LEU A 15 -9.09 -5.63 20.36
C LEU A 15 -8.46 -4.43 19.67
N PHE A 16 -9.29 -3.58 19.05
CA PHE A 16 -8.86 -2.43 18.27
C PHE A 16 -9.28 -1.16 19.00
N GLN A 17 -8.43 -0.72 19.94
CA GLN A 17 -8.65 0.52 20.66
C GLN A 17 -8.39 1.72 19.74
N GLN A 18 -9.06 2.85 20.01
CA GLN A 18 -8.86 4.11 19.26
C GLN A 18 -9.08 3.97 17.74
N THR A 19 -10.13 3.27 17.31
CA THR A 19 -10.52 3.20 15.91
C THR A 19 -11.25 4.46 15.47
N ASN A 20 -10.79 5.08 14.39
CA ASN A 20 -11.42 6.21 13.72
C ASN A 20 -11.74 5.83 12.27
N ILE A 21 -12.93 6.20 11.81
CA ILE A 21 -13.30 6.05 10.40
C ILE A 21 -12.61 7.17 9.63
N ILE A 22 -11.96 6.84 8.50
CA ILE A 22 -11.35 7.82 7.62
C ILE A 22 -12.37 8.15 6.54
N ALA A 23 -12.70 9.44 6.39
CA ALA A 23 -13.51 9.90 5.28
C ALA A 23 -12.75 9.66 3.97
N THR A 24 -13.36 8.90 3.07
CA THR A 24 -12.85 8.71 1.71
C THR A 24 -13.57 9.70 0.81
N ASN A 25 -12.85 10.38 -0.08
CA ASN A 25 -13.46 11.22 -1.12
C ASN A 25 -14.00 10.36 -2.28
N ASP A 26 -14.40 9.12 -1.98
CA ASP A 26 -14.86 8.15 -2.95
C ASP A 26 -16.39 8.19 -3.06
N GLU A 27 -16.89 8.94 -4.05
CA GLU A 27 -18.33 9.04 -4.32
C GLU A 27 -18.95 7.68 -4.70
N SER A 28 -18.14 6.72 -5.17
CA SER A 28 -18.61 5.41 -5.61
C SER A 28 -18.82 4.41 -4.47
N SER A 29 -18.47 4.77 -3.23
CA SER A 29 -18.58 3.90 -2.04
C SER A 29 -17.88 2.54 -2.19
N ARG A 30 -16.77 2.52 -2.94
CA ARG A 30 -15.92 1.35 -3.21
C ARG A 30 -14.76 1.21 -2.24
N VAL A 31 -14.44 2.26 -1.50
CA VAL A 31 -13.36 2.28 -0.50
C VAL A 31 -13.91 2.69 0.86
N VAL A 32 -13.73 1.81 1.85
CA VAL A 32 -13.95 2.11 3.27
C VAL A 32 -12.64 1.92 4.01
N ALA A 33 -12.27 2.91 4.82
CA ALA A 33 -11.01 2.89 5.55
C ALA A 33 -11.21 3.21 7.03
N ILE A 34 -10.48 2.52 7.88
CA ILE A 34 -10.38 2.82 9.31
C ILE A 34 -8.91 3.00 9.68
N LYS A 35 -8.64 3.96 10.56
CA LYS A 35 -7.40 4.09 11.31
C LYS A 35 -7.59 3.45 12.68
N PHE A 36 -6.67 2.63 13.13
CA PHE A 36 -6.73 2.06 14.47
C PHE A 36 -5.35 1.95 15.10
N LYS A 37 -5.32 1.77 16.42
CA LYS A 37 -4.09 1.62 17.18
C LYS A 37 -4.01 0.21 17.77
N ILE A 38 -2.86 -0.43 17.61
CA ILE A 38 -2.49 -1.62 18.38
C ILE A 38 -1.20 -1.29 19.11
N ASN A 39 -1.22 -1.36 20.44
CA ASN A 39 -0.13 -0.90 21.30
C ASN A 39 0.24 0.56 21.01
N ASN A 40 1.46 0.83 20.53
CA ASN A 40 1.95 2.16 20.14
C ASN A 40 2.09 2.35 18.62
N LEU A 41 1.53 1.45 17.83
CA LEU A 41 1.56 1.50 16.37
C LEU A 41 0.18 1.86 15.83
N LEU A 42 0.16 2.75 14.84
CA LEU A 42 -1.01 3.19 14.09
C LEU A 42 -1.06 2.46 12.76
N PHE A 43 -2.25 2.01 12.41
CA PHE A 43 -2.51 1.21 11.23
C PHE A 43 -3.68 1.81 10.45
N ILE A 44 -3.68 1.56 9.15
CA ILE A 44 -4.88 1.68 8.31
C ILE A 44 -5.31 0.28 7.89
N ALA A 45 -6.61 0.00 7.93
CA ALA A 45 -7.21 -1.06 7.16
C ALA A 45 -8.20 -0.46 6.15
N MET A 46 -8.09 -0.89 4.90
CA MET A 46 -8.99 -0.52 3.82
C MET A 46 -9.68 -1.77 3.27
N SER A 47 -11.00 -1.68 3.08
CA SER A 47 -11.78 -2.59 2.27
C SER A 47 -12.08 -1.92 0.93
N VAL A 48 -11.68 -2.58 -0.15
CA VAL A 48 -11.69 -2.04 -1.52
C VAL A 48 -12.51 -2.96 -2.42
N TYR A 49 -13.35 -2.37 -3.26
CA TYR A 49 -14.03 -3.03 -4.37
C TYR A 49 -13.72 -2.31 -5.68
N MET A 50 -12.61 -2.70 -6.33
CA MET A 50 -12.13 -2.05 -7.54
C MET A 50 -13.11 -2.24 -8.70
N PRO A 51 -13.24 -1.27 -9.62
CA PRO A 51 -13.88 -1.49 -10.91
C PRO A 51 -13.19 -2.61 -11.70
N CYS A 52 -13.90 -3.23 -12.64
CA CYS A 52 -13.30 -4.26 -13.50
C CYS A 52 -12.19 -3.65 -14.37
N ASP A 53 -11.05 -4.32 -14.45
CA ASP A 53 -9.88 -3.90 -15.24
C ASP A 53 -10.14 -4.00 -16.76
N CYS A 54 -10.85 -3.01 -17.29
CA CYS A 54 -11.11 -2.83 -18.72
C CYS A 54 -11.06 -1.35 -19.11
N SER A 55 -10.95 -1.07 -20.42
CA SER A 55 -10.84 0.30 -20.96
C SER A 55 -11.97 1.21 -20.52
N ASP A 56 -13.19 0.67 -20.47
CA ASP A 56 -14.41 1.43 -20.24
C ASP A 56 -14.49 1.94 -18.79
N ASN A 57 -13.89 1.19 -17.86
CA ASN A 57 -13.86 1.53 -16.45
C ASN A 57 -12.60 2.27 -16.03
N LEU A 58 -11.66 2.56 -16.95
CA LEU A 58 -10.37 3.19 -16.61
C LEU A 58 -10.52 4.49 -15.79
N PRO A 59 -11.48 5.40 -16.07
CA PRO A 59 -11.68 6.59 -15.24
C PRO A 59 -12.09 6.26 -13.81
N GLU A 60 -13.06 5.35 -13.63
CA GLU A 60 -13.54 4.92 -12.31
C GLU A 60 -12.43 4.19 -11.55
N PHE A 61 -11.71 3.30 -12.24
CA PHE A 61 -10.56 2.57 -11.69
C PHE A 61 -9.48 3.51 -11.18
N THR A 62 -9.14 4.52 -11.98
CA THR A 62 -8.16 5.55 -11.62
C THR A 62 -8.64 6.39 -10.44
N SER A 63 -9.92 6.75 -10.42
CA SER A 63 -10.54 7.50 -9.32
C SER A 63 -10.49 6.72 -8.00
N THR A 64 -10.82 5.42 -8.02
CA THR A 64 -10.74 4.53 -6.84
C THR A 64 -9.30 4.42 -6.33
N LEU A 65 -8.31 4.27 -7.22
CA LEU A 65 -6.89 4.28 -6.84
C LEU A 65 -6.46 5.61 -6.22
N GLY A 66 -6.91 6.73 -6.78
CA GLY A 66 -6.64 8.07 -6.25
C GLY A 66 -7.20 8.25 -4.84
N ALA A 67 -8.42 7.79 -4.58
CA ALA A 67 -9.02 7.80 -3.25
C ALA A 67 -8.21 6.98 -2.25
N MET A 68 -7.74 5.78 -2.64
CA MET A 68 -6.86 4.96 -1.81
C MET A 68 -5.53 5.66 -1.51
N SER A 69 -4.89 6.28 -2.51
CA SER A 69 -3.62 7.01 -2.35
C SER A 69 -3.78 8.17 -1.37
N ALA A 70 -4.85 8.96 -1.51
CA ALA A 70 -5.12 10.09 -0.62
C ALA A 70 -5.31 9.65 0.84
N VAL A 71 -5.96 8.51 1.09
CA VAL A 71 -6.09 7.94 2.45
C VAL A 71 -4.72 7.62 3.03
N VAL A 72 -3.84 6.98 2.25
CA VAL A 72 -2.48 6.63 2.72
C VAL A 72 -1.65 7.88 3.00
N GLU A 73 -1.68 8.86 2.10
CA GLU A 73 -0.87 10.08 2.22
C GLU A 73 -1.35 11.02 3.33
N SER A 74 -2.65 11.03 3.62
CA SER A 74 -3.23 11.89 4.67
C SER A 74 -2.97 11.40 6.10
N CYS A 75 -2.44 10.19 6.26
CA CYS A 75 -2.37 9.52 7.54
C CYS A 75 -0.93 9.10 7.88
N ASP A 76 -0.38 9.67 8.96
CA ASP A 76 0.86 9.16 9.54
C ASP A 76 0.56 7.83 10.25
N VAL A 77 0.99 6.74 9.64
CA VAL A 77 0.80 5.35 10.09
C VAL A 77 2.03 4.51 9.75
N GLN A 78 2.28 3.49 10.56
CA GLN A 78 3.39 2.57 10.35
C GLN A 78 3.06 1.47 9.35
N MET A 79 1.77 1.17 9.14
CA MET A 79 1.37 0.08 8.25
C MET A 79 -0.04 0.28 7.69
N VAL A 80 -0.21 -0.15 6.44
CA VAL A 80 -1.47 -0.09 5.69
C VAL A 80 -1.82 -1.50 5.22
N TYR A 81 -3.03 -1.96 5.56
CA TYR A 81 -3.63 -3.17 5.02
C TYR A 81 -4.67 -2.78 3.98
N MET A 82 -4.51 -3.27 2.75
CA MET A 82 -5.51 -3.12 1.68
C MET A 82 -6.07 -4.49 1.34
N LEU A 83 -7.38 -4.64 1.49
CA LEU A 83 -8.08 -5.91 1.39
C LEU A 83 -9.33 -5.74 0.53
N GLY A 84 -9.77 -6.80 -0.14
CA GLY A 84 -11.02 -6.82 -0.87
C GLY A 84 -10.89 -7.40 -2.27
N ASP A 85 -11.85 -7.07 -3.12
CA ASP A 85 -11.94 -7.59 -4.48
C ASP A 85 -11.43 -6.54 -5.47
N TYR A 86 -10.28 -6.85 -6.05
CA TYR A 86 -9.60 -5.96 -7.00
C TYR A 86 -10.11 -6.13 -8.43
N ASN A 87 -11.05 -7.04 -8.68
CA ASN A 87 -11.58 -7.37 -10.02
C ASN A 87 -10.49 -7.51 -11.10
N ALA A 88 -9.30 -7.95 -10.68
CA ALA A 88 -8.16 -8.19 -11.53
C ALA A 88 -8.09 -9.70 -11.76
N HIS A 89 -8.41 -10.14 -12.99
CA HIS A 89 -8.28 -11.55 -13.37
C HIS A 89 -6.83 -12.02 -13.14
N PRO A 90 -6.57 -13.29 -12.78
CA PRO A 90 -5.21 -13.83 -12.68
C PRO A 90 -4.31 -13.54 -13.89
N ASP A 91 -4.93 -13.50 -15.07
CA ASP A 91 -4.31 -13.22 -16.37
C ASP A 91 -4.44 -11.76 -16.81
N SER A 92 -5.07 -10.91 -16.00
CA SER A 92 -5.16 -9.47 -16.29
C SER A 92 -3.77 -8.84 -16.30
N LEU A 93 -3.59 -7.87 -17.19
CA LEU A 93 -2.36 -7.10 -17.29
C LEU A 93 -2.02 -6.42 -15.97
N SER A 94 -3.01 -5.95 -15.23
CA SER A 94 -2.80 -5.28 -13.94
C SER A 94 -2.26 -6.23 -12.88
N LEU A 95 -2.77 -7.47 -12.78
CA LEU A 95 -2.21 -8.43 -11.83
C LEU A 95 -0.81 -8.89 -12.24
N GLN A 96 -0.53 -9.08 -13.54
CA GLN A 96 0.81 -9.39 -14.01
C GLN A 96 1.81 -8.27 -13.63
N GLN A 97 1.41 -7.00 -13.75
CA GLN A 97 2.24 -5.88 -13.32
C GLN A 97 2.50 -5.92 -11.81
N ILE A 98 1.48 -6.16 -10.99
CA ILE A 98 1.62 -6.26 -9.52
C ILE A 98 2.56 -7.41 -9.16
N LYS A 99 2.43 -8.58 -9.81
CA LYS A 99 3.33 -9.73 -9.61
C LYS A 99 4.76 -9.38 -9.98
N SER A 100 5.00 -8.84 -11.18
CA SER A 100 6.35 -8.43 -11.60
C SER A 100 6.94 -7.36 -10.69
N TYR A 101 6.12 -6.44 -10.18
CA TYR A 101 6.56 -5.42 -9.22
C TYR A 101 7.01 -6.07 -7.92
N THR A 102 6.18 -6.97 -7.40
CA THR A 102 6.43 -7.71 -6.15
C THR A 102 7.68 -8.57 -6.26
N GLU A 103 7.82 -9.36 -7.33
CA GLU A 103 8.98 -10.20 -7.60
C GLU A 103 10.27 -9.37 -7.71
N PHE A 104 10.22 -8.24 -8.43
CA PHE A 104 11.35 -7.32 -8.53
C PHE A 104 11.74 -6.81 -7.14
N CYS A 105 10.77 -6.26 -6.39
CA CYS A 105 11.03 -5.69 -5.08
C CYS A 105 11.56 -6.75 -4.12
N GLU A 106 10.96 -7.94 -4.06
CA GLU A 106 11.45 -9.05 -3.23
C GLU A 106 12.88 -9.46 -3.58
N SER A 107 13.23 -9.55 -4.86
CA SER A 107 14.58 -9.93 -5.29
C SER A 107 15.66 -8.95 -4.81
N LYS A 108 15.29 -7.68 -4.59
CA LYS A 108 16.20 -6.62 -4.15
C LYS A 108 16.13 -6.39 -2.64
N LEU A 109 14.95 -6.52 -2.04
CA LEU A 109 14.70 -6.32 -0.61
C LEU A 109 15.15 -7.52 0.25
N LYS A 110 15.14 -8.75 -0.29
CA LYS A 110 15.73 -9.92 0.42
C LYS A 110 17.22 -9.78 0.70
N ASN A 111 17.91 -8.89 -0.04
CA ASN A 111 19.33 -8.57 0.13
C ASN A 111 19.57 -7.31 1.00
N THR A 112 18.56 -6.85 1.73
CA THR A 112 18.68 -5.77 2.72
C THR A 112 18.72 -6.40 4.10
N GLU A 113 19.91 -6.84 4.53
CA GLU A 113 20.13 -7.11 5.95
C GLU A 113 20.26 -5.77 6.67
N LEU A 114 19.37 -5.53 7.64
CA LEU A 114 19.57 -4.45 8.61
C LEU A 114 20.90 -4.73 9.33
N LYS A 115 21.90 -3.89 9.07
CA LYS A 115 23.22 -4.01 9.71
C LYS A 115 23.03 -4.11 11.23
N LEU A 116 23.65 -5.13 11.82
CA LEU A 116 23.53 -5.50 13.24
C LEU A 116 23.91 -4.37 14.21
N ASP A 117 24.58 -3.32 13.73
CA ASP A 117 25.10 -2.19 14.50
C ASP A 117 24.02 -1.40 15.27
N CYS A 118 22.73 -1.55 14.91
CA CYS A 118 21.60 -0.91 15.62
C CYS A 118 20.85 -1.82 16.61
N GLN A 119 21.19 -3.11 16.76
CA GLN A 119 20.39 -4.04 17.57
C GLN A 119 20.39 -3.73 19.08
N ASN A 120 21.41 -3.03 19.59
CA ASN A 120 21.54 -2.67 21.00
C ASN A 120 21.14 -1.21 21.31
N CYS A 121 20.54 -0.50 20.36
CA CYS A 121 20.16 0.89 20.56
C CYS A 121 18.77 1.05 21.19
N SER A 122 18.62 1.99 22.12
CA SER A 122 17.31 2.40 22.62
C SER A 122 16.48 3.07 21.51
N SER A 123 15.16 3.13 21.70
CA SER A 123 14.21 3.77 20.78
C SER A 123 14.45 5.27 20.52
N TYR A 124 15.45 5.88 21.18
CA TYR A 124 15.82 7.29 21.07
C TYR A 124 17.33 7.47 20.85
N CYS A 125 17.93 6.63 20.01
CA CYS A 125 19.36 6.70 19.72
C CYS A 125 19.75 8.06 19.09
N LEU A 126 20.60 8.82 19.78
CA LEU A 126 21.12 10.13 19.32
C LEU A 126 22.40 10.02 18.47
N SER A 127 22.83 8.80 18.14
CA SER A 127 24.01 8.57 17.31
C SER A 127 23.76 9.08 15.88
N LYS A 128 24.50 10.12 15.48
CA LYS A 128 24.46 10.65 14.10
C LYS A 128 24.81 9.56 13.07
N THR A 129 25.68 8.63 13.45
CA THR A 129 26.09 7.50 12.60
C THR A 129 24.95 6.49 12.42
N HIS A 130 24.16 6.22 13.46
CA HIS A 130 23.01 5.31 13.33
C HIS A 130 21.88 5.97 12.57
N LEU A 131 21.63 7.25 12.82
CA LEU A 131 20.65 8.02 12.05
C LEU A 131 21.01 8.05 10.56
N SER A 132 22.28 8.23 10.20
CA SER A 132 22.71 8.20 8.79
C SER A 132 22.55 6.82 8.16
N LEU A 133 22.82 5.74 8.91
CA LEU A 133 22.56 4.37 8.46
C LEU A 133 21.06 4.13 8.22
N ILE A 134 20.20 4.52 9.15
CA ILE A 134 18.74 4.38 9.02
C ILE A 134 18.22 5.16 7.80
N ILE A 135 18.65 6.42 7.63
CA ILE A 135 18.29 7.23 6.47
C ILE A 135 18.79 6.60 5.17
N SER A 136 20.01 6.07 5.15
CA SER A 136 20.56 5.38 3.98
C SER A 136 19.75 4.14 3.60
N GLU A 137 19.38 3.30 4.57
CA GLU A 137 18.55 2.12 4.31
C GLU A 137 17.12 2.50 3.88
N TYR A 138 16.53 3.52 4.50
CA TYR A 138 15.24 4.07 4.07
C TYR A 138 15.30 4.52 2.59
N ASN A 139 16.29 5.34 2.23
CA ASN A 139 16.47 5.82 0.86
C ASN A 139 16.70 4.66 -0.13
N ARG A 140 17.43 3.62 0.29
CA ARG A 140 17.63 2.41 -0.51
C ARG A 140 16.32 1.68 -0.77
N ILE A 141 15.49 1.49 0.25
CA ILE A 141 14.16 0.87 0.12
C ILE A 141 13.31 1.69 -0.85
N ILE A 142 13.20 3.00 -0.65
CA ILE A 142 12.43 3.90 -1.52
C ILE A 142 12.91 3.79 -2.98
N ASN A 143 14.22 3.79 -3.22
CA ASN A 143 14.76 3.66 -4.57
C ASN A 143 14.41 2.29 -5.19
N ILE A 144 14.50 1.19 -4.45
CA ILE A 144 14.09 -0.15 -4.95
C ILE A 144 12.62 -0.14 -5.37
N LEU A 145 11.74 0.42 -4.53
CA LEU A 145 10.32 0.51 -4.82
C LEU A 145 10.04 1.37 -6.07
N GLN A 146 10.76 2.48 -6.24
CA GLN A 146 10.67 3.32 -7.44
C GLN A 146 11.16 2.58 -8.69
N GLN A 147 12.29 1.90 -8.64
CA GLN A 147 12.81 1.13 -9.77
C GLN A 147 11.88 -0.02 -10.16
N GLY A 148 11.23 -0.68 -9.18
CA GLY A 148 10.22 -1.69 -9.46
C GLY A 148 9.02 -1.12 -10.22
N ALA A 149 8.57 0.08 -9.85
CA ALA A 149 7.46 0.75 -10.53
C ALA A 149 7.83 1.14 -11.97
N ILE A 150 9.03 1.70 -12.17
CA ILE A 150 9.55 2.04 -13.50
C ILE A 150 9.70 0.79 -14.38
N TYR A 151 10.33 -0.27 -13.84
CA TYR A 151 10.55 -1.53 -14.54
C TYR A 151 9.24 -2.14 -15.07
N THR A 152 8.23 -2.22 -14.19
CA THR A 152 6.92 -2.78 -14.56
C THR A 152 6.13 -1.92 -15.53
N TYR A 153 6.30 -0.60 -15.48
CA TYR A 153 5.70 0.31 -16.46
C TYR A 153 6.33 0.14 -17.85
N ILE A 154 7.66 0.11 -17.94
CA ILE A 154 8.38 -0.05 -19.21
C ILE A 154 8.04 -1.39 -19.86
N ASN A 155 8.07 -2.48 -19.10
CA ASN A 155 7.72 -3.81 -19.61
C ASN A 155 6.27 -3.91 -20.11
N LYS A 156 5.33 -3.17 -19.49
CA LYS A 156 3.95 -3.09 -19.99
C LYS A 156 3.89 -2.40 -21.35
N LYS A 157 4.66 -1.32 -21.53
CA LYS A 157 4.68 -0.58 -22.79
C LYS A 157 5.22 -1.44 -23.94
N GLN A 158 6.28 -2.20 -23.69
CA GLN A 158 6.90 -3.08 -24.69
C GLN A 158 6.02 -4.28 -25.10
N LYS A 159 5.14 -4.79 -24.22
CA LYS A 159 4.20 -5.89 -24.54
C LYS A 159 2.96 -5.44 -25.33
N LYS A 160 2.76 -4.14 -25.54
CA LYS A 160 1.63 -3.57 -26.31
C LYS A 160 2.00 -3.22 -27.76
N GLU A 161 3.28 -3.33 -28.13
CA GLU A 161 3.81 -3.22 -29.49
C GLU A 161 3.96 -4.62 -30.11
#